data_AF-A0A855KAP3-F1
#
_entry.id   AF-A0A855KAP3-F1
#
_cell.length_a   1.000
_cell.length_b   1.000
_cell.length_c   1.000
_cell.angle_alpha   90.00
_cell.angle_beta   90.00
_cell.angle_gamma   90.00
#
_symmetry.space_group_name_H-M   'P 1'
#
loop_
_entity.id
_entity.type
_entity.pdbx_description
1 polymer ?
#
loop_
_entity_poly.entity_id
_entity_poly.type
_entity_poly.pdbx_seq_one_letter_code
_entity_poly.pdbx_strand_id
1 'polypeptide(L)'
;MTTIATAFNTLPLSAAMLANLDSLGYAEMTPIQAQSLPVILKGMDLIAQAKTGSGKTAAFGVGLLNPINPRFFGCQALVICPTRELADQVAKEIRRLARAEDNIKVLTLCGGVAFGPQIGSLEHGAHIIVGTPGRIQQHLRKGSLILHGLNTLILDEADRMLDMGFYDSIEEIIAQSPERRQTLLFSATYPTGIKQLAAKFMRNPQIVKAEAFHDDTQIEQRFYEISPEERMDAVVKVLAHHRPASCVAFCFTKQQVQETVDHLTSKGISAVGLHGDLEQRDRDQVLAMFANRSTSVLVATDVAARGLDIDALDMVINVELARDSEIHIHRVGRTGRAGEKGIAISLVAPSEAHRAQAIELLQKSPLSWDQLDNLKSQGGAPLLPVMSTLVIGAGRKDKVRPGDILGALTGDAGIPGAQVGKIAIFDFQAYVAVERGIAKQALQRLNDGKIKGRSLRVRIL
;
A
#
# COMPACT_ATOMS: atom_id res chain seq x y z
N MET A 1 9.21 -15.54 31.21
CA MET A 1 8.56 -14.69 30.20
C MET A 1 8.30 -13.34 30.83
N THR A 2 9.11 -12.33 30.53
CA THR A 2 8.85 -10.95 30.94
C THR A 2 7.65 -10.46 30.12
N THR A 3 6.54 -10.16 30.78
CA THR A 3 5.39 -9.51 30.17
C THR A 3 5.85 -8.17 29.59
N ILE A 4 5.89 -8.06 28.27
CA ILE A 4 6.21 -6.81 27.58
C ILE A 4 5.05 -5.85 27.85
N ALA A 5 5.33 -4.69 28.44
CA ALA A 5 4.32 -3.66 28.63
C ALA A 5 3.82 -3.17 27.26
N THR A 6 2.51 -3.21 27.03
CA THR A 6 1.87 -2.86 25.75
C THR A 6 1.29 -1.45 25.73
N ALA A 7 1.09 -0.79 26.87
CA ALA A 7 0.52 0.55 26.91
C ALA A 7 1.53 1.62 26.46
N PHE A 8 1.13 2.54 25.57
CA PHE A 8 2.01 3.61 25.09
C PHE A 8 2.53 4.55 26.19
N ASN A 9 1.76 4.70 27.28
CA ASN A 9 2.14 5.52 28.43
C ASN A 9 3.32 4.96 29.25
N THR A 10 3.78 3.73 28.95
CA THR A 10 5.02 3.19 29.55
C THR A 10 6.28 3.66 28.83
N LEU A 11 6.12 4.36 27.70
CA LEU A 11 7.22 4.95 26.94
C LEU A 11 7.44 6.43 27.35
N PRO A 12 8.67 6.95 27.23
CA PRO A 12 8.98 8.35 27.54
C PRO A 12 8.51 9.30 26.41
N LEU A 13 7.21 9.34 26.15
CA LEU A 13 6.58 10.18 25.13
C LEU A 13 6.01 11.46 25.75
N SER A 14 5.92 12.53 24.97
CA SER A 14 5.27 13.77 25.41
C SER A 14 3.76 13.54 25.65
N ALA A 15 3.17 14.33 26.56
CA ALA A 15 1.73 14.28 26.83
C ALA A 15 0.89 14.57 25.56
N ALA A 16 1.37 15.47 24.70
CA ALA A 16 0.74 15.78 23.42
C ALA A 16 0.76 14.57 22.47
N MET A 17 1.88 13.83 22.40
CA MET A 17 1.98 12.61 21.60
C MET A 17 1.03 11.53 22.12
N LEU A 18 0.98 11.31 23.44
CA LEU A 18 0.07 10.32 24.05
C LEU A 18 -1.41 10.67 23.76
N ALA A 19 -1.80 11.94 23.91
CA ALA A 19 -3.15 12.39 23.59
C ALA A 19 -3.48 12.24 22.10
N ASN A 20 -2.52 12.53 21.20
CA ASN A 20 -2.72 12.34 19.78
C ASN A 20 -2.88 10.85 19.42
N LEU A 21 -2.04 9.97 19.99
CA LEU A 21 -2.15 8.53 19.80
C LEU A 21 -3.53 8.00 20.23
N ASP A 22 -4.04 8.42 21.38
CA ASP A 22 -5.38 8.09 21.86
C ASP A 22 -6.47 8.58 20.89
N SER A 23 -6.39 9.84 20.44
CA SER A 23 -7.34 10.41 19.46
C SER A 23 -7.33 9.70 18.09
N LEU A 24 -6.20 9.06 17.74
CA LEU A 24 -6.03 8.31 16.51
C LEU A 24 -6.47 6.83 16.66
N GLY A 25 -6.86 6.41 17.87
CA GLY A 25 -7.32 5.06 18.19
C GLY A 25 -6.22 4.07 18.54
N TYR A 26 -5.01 4.52 18.90
CA TYR A 26 -3.92 3.65 19.34
C TYR A 26 -4.08 3.30 20.83
N ALA A 27 -4.93 2.32 21.12
CA ALA A 27 -5.19 1.86 22.49
C ALA A 27 -3.97 1.17 23.13
N GLU A 28 -3.40 0.19 22.43
CA GLU A 28 -2.22 -0.57 22.88
C GLU A 28 -1.21 -0.76 21.73
N MET A 29 0.06 -0.89 22.09
CA MET A 29 1.15 -1.22 21.18
C MET A 29 0.97 -2.64 20.65
N THR A 30 1.07 -2.79 19.32
CA THR A 30 1.24 -4.10 18.71
C THR A 30 2.57 -4.74 19.16
N PRO A 31 2.74 -6.07 19.05
CA PRO A 31 3.98 -6.74 19.48
C PRO A 31 5.25 -6.16 18.84
N ILE A 32 5.18 -5.75 17.57
CA ILE A 32 6.32 -5.10 16.89
C ILE A 32 6.57 -3.70 17.45
N GLN A 33 5.53 -2.92 17.77
CA GLN A 33 5.66 -1.59 18.36
C GLN A 33 6.27 -1.68 19.77
N ALA A 34 5.78 -2.58 20.61
CA ALA A 34 6.24 -2.74 21.99
C ALA A 34 7.72 -3.18 22.07
N GLN A 35 8.20 -3.95 21.10
CA GLN A 35 9.61 -4.35 21.01
C GLN A 35 10.50 -3.28 20.36
N SER A 36 10.00 -2.54 19.36
CA SER A 36 10.80 -1.59 18.58
C SER A 36 10.86 -0.19 19.19
N LEU A 37 9.75 0.35 19.70
CA LEU A 37 9.69 1.73 20.20
C LEU A 37 10.70 2.03 21.32
N PRO A 38 10.88 1.18 22.36
CA PRO A 38 11.90 1.42 23.37
C PRO A 38 13.32 1.51 22.81
N VAL A 39 13.62 0.74 21.76
CA VAL A 39 14.92 0.77 21.08
C VAL A 39 15.05 2.05 20.26
N ILE A 40 14.02 2.39 19.49
CA ILE A 40 14.01 3.58 18.63
C ILE A 40 14.15 4.85 19.46
N LEU A 41 13.40 4.98 20.56
CA LEU A 41 13.43 6.17 21.43
C LEU A 41 14.77 6.35 22.16
N LYS A 42 15.56 5.28 22.32
CA LYS A 42 16.94 5.36 22.84
C LYS A 42 17.97 5.81 21.79
N GLY A 43 17.55 6.04 20.54
CA GLY A 43 18.43 6.46 19.45
C GLY A 43 19.31 5.33 18.89
N MET A 44 18.99 4.06 19.19
CA MET A 44 19.73 2.90 18.67
C MET A 44 19.26 2.51 17.28
N ASP A 45 20.18 2.00 16.46
CA ASP A 45 19.83 1.39 15.18
C ASP A 45 18.98 0.14 15.40
N LEU A 46 18.05 -0.12 14.47
CA LEU A 46 17.09 -1.22 14.58
C LEU A 46 16.89 -1.90 13.24
N ILE A 47 16.97 -3.23 13.23
CA ILE A 47 16.42 -4.08 12.19
C ILE A 47 15.13 -4.69 12.72
N ALA A 48 14.01 -4.38 12.09
CA ALA A 48 12.70 -4.89 12.43
C ALA A 48 12.19 -5.79 11.30
N GLN A 49 12.09 -7.09 11.59
CA GLN A 49 11.50 -8.07 10.70
C GLN A 49 10.03 -8.30 11.07
N ALA A 50 9.11 -7.81 10.23
CA ALA A 50 7.66 -8.01 10.43
C ALA A 50 6.86 -7.83 9.12
N LYS A 51 5.70 -8.50 9.03
CA LYS A 51 4.80 -8.39 7.88
C LYS A 51 4.20 -6.98 7.71
N THR A 52 3.75 -6.64 6.50
CA THR A 52 2.95 -5.42 6.25
C THR A 52 1.70 -5.43 7.14
N GLY A 53 1.25 -4.26 7.61
CA GLY A 53 0.09 -4.15 8.50
C GLY A 53 0.34 -4.48 9.97
N SER A 54 1.57 -4.82 10.38
CA SER A 54 1.92 -5.09 11.77
C SER A 54 2.02 -3.83 12.66
N GLY A 55 1.89 -2.63 12.09
CA GLY A 55 2.02 -1.36 12.83
C GLY A 55 3.41 -0.73 12.81
N LYS A 56 4.31 -1.19 11.92
CA LYS A 56 5.69 -0.66 11.74
C LYS A 56 5.72 0.85 11.52
N THR A 57 4.82 1.37 10.68
CA THR A 57 4.77 2.80 10.33
C THR A 57 4.52 3.68 11.56
N ALA A 58 3.66 3.25 12.48
CA ALA A 58 3.46 3.98 13.73
C ALA A 58 4.69 3.87 14.65
N ALA A 59 5.37 2.71 14.70
CA ALA A 59 6.58 2.54 15.50
C ALA A 59 7.70 3.52 15.09
N PHE A 60 8.07 3.54 13.81
CA PHE A 60 9.09 4.48 13.35
C PHE A 60 8.57 5.92 13.26
N GLY A 61 7.26 6.12 13.01
CA GLY A 61 6.64 7.44 12.94
C GLY A 61 6.67 8.18 14.27
N VAL A 62 6.34 7.51 15.36
CA VAL A 62 6.47 8.05 16.73
C VAL A 62 7.95 8.28 17.05
N GLY A 63 8.80 7.30 16.73
CA GLY A 63 10.25 7.39 16.99
C GLY A 63 10.96 8.53 16.26
N LEU A 64 10.64 8.76 14.98
CA LEU A 64 11.26 9.82 14.18
C LEU A 64 10.78 11.22 14.57
N LEU A 65 9.56 11.34 15.12
CA LEU A 65 9.03 12.64 15.56
C LEU A 65 9.68 13.12 16.86
N ASN A 66 10.08 12.19 17.73
CA ASN A 66 10.66 12.50 19.04
C ASN A 66 11.90 13.42 19.00
N PRO A 67 12.90 13.23 18.12
CA PRO A 67 14.06 14.11 18.04
C PRO A 67 13.89 15.32 17.10
N ILE A 68 12.75 15.49 16.43
CA ILE A 68 12.57 16.56 15.44
C ILE A 68 12.45 17.93 16.12
N ASN A 69 13.19 18.90 15.60
CA ASN A 69 13.09 20.29 15.97
C ASN A 69 12.27 21.08 14.91
N PRO A 70 11.03 21.51 15.21
CA PRO A 70 10.19 22.26 14.27
C PRO A 70 10.75 23.63 13.84
N ARG A 71 11.75 24.15 14.56
CA ARG A 71 12.39 25.44 14.24
C ARG A 71 13.52 25.30 13.24
N PHE A 72 14.00 24.08 12.98
CA PHE A 72 15.04 23.83 12.01
C PHE A 72 14.42 23.47 10.66
N PHE A 73 14.35 24.44 9.75
CA PHE A 73 13.76 24.33 8.42
C PHE A 73 14.68 23.59 7.43
N GLY A 74 15.04 22.35 7.78
CA GLY A 74 15.85 21.45 6.95
C GLY A 74 15.49 19.98 7.21
N CYS A 75 15.95 19.10 6.32
CA CYS A 75 15.65 17.67 6.40
C CYS A 75 16.33 17.05 7.64
N GLN A 76 15.51 16.54 8.56
CA GLN A 76 15.94 15.89 9.80
C GLN A 76 15.64 14.39 9.81
N ALA A 77 14.61 13.97 9.06
CA ALA A 77 14.29 12.56 8.87
C ALA A 77 14.04 12.24 7.39
N LEU A 78 14.55 11.10 6.94
CA LEU A 78 14.42 10.59 5.58
C LEU A 78 13.85 9.18 5.64
N VAL A 79 12.70 8.96 5.02
CA VAL A 79 12.09 7.64 4.86
C VAL A 79 12.15 7.25 3.38
N ILE A 80 12.84 6.15 3.10
CA ILE A 80 12.95 5.59 1.76
C ILE A 80 11.97 4.42 1.64
N CYS A 81 11.08 4.49 0.66
CA CYS A 81 10.07 3.47 0.37
C CYS A 81 10.22 2.97 -1.07
N PRO A 82 9.93 1.68 -1.37
CA PRO A 82 10.07 1.11 -2.72
C PRO A 82 9.12 1.72 -3.77
N THR A 83 7.95 2.18 -3.36
CA THR A 83 6.88 2.63 -4.26
C THR A 83 6.35 3.99 -3.83
N ARG A 84 5.73 4.70 -4.79
CA ARG A 84 5.11 5.99 -4.52
C ARG A 84 3.87 5.84 -3.64
N GLU A 85 3.11 4.78 -3.85
CA GLU A 85 1.90 4.50 -3.07
C GLU A 85 2.23 4.32 -1.59
N LEU A 86 3.27 3.52 -1.28
CA LEU A 86 3.74 3.35 0.09
C LEU A 86 4.30 4.66 0.66
N ALA A 87 5.07 5.42 -0.12
CA ALA A 87 5.57 6.73 0.32
C ALA A 87 4.43 7.69 0.68
N ASP A 88 3.37 7.73 -0.11
CA ASP A 88 2.18 8.55 0.17
C ASP A 88 1.43 8.08 1.42
N GLN A 89 1.33 6.77 1.66
CA GLN A 89 0.73 6.19 2.86
C GLN A 89 1.54 6.52 4.11
N VAL A 90 2.85 6.27 4.07
CA VAL A 90 3.77 6.60 5.15
C VAL A 90 3.73 8.10 5.44
N ALA A 91 3.74 8.95 4.42
CA ALA A 91 3.64 10.40 4.61
C ALA A 91 2.29 10.84 5.20
N LYS A 92 1.17 10.21 4.82
CA LYS A 92 -0.14 10.47 5.45
C LYS A 92 -0.13 10.07 6.92
N GLU A 93 0.43 8.91 7.24
CA GLU A 93 0.47 8.41 8.61
C GLU A 93 1.39 9.26 9.50
N ILE A 94 2.57 9.61 9.01
CA ILE A 94 3.47 10.56 9.70
C ILE A 94 2.76 11.90 9.92
N ARG A 95 2.00 12.43 8.96
CA ARG A 95 1.22 13.67 9.15
C ARG A 95 0.12 13.53 10.20
N ARG A 96 -0.47 12.35 10.40
CA ARG A 96 -1.44 12.10 11.48
C ARG A 96 -0.74 12.10 12.83
N LEU A 97 0.37 11.39 12.96
CA LEU A 97 1.18 11.33 14.18
C LEU A 97 1.80 12.68 14.53
N ALA A 98 2.21 13.45 13.53
CA ALA A 98 2.80 14.78 13.69
C ALA A 98 1.81 15.85 14.17
N ARG A 99 0.49 15.57 14.25
CA ARG A 99 -0.49 16.52 14.81
C ARG A 99 -0.25 16.87 16.28
N ALA A 100 0.55 16.05 16.98
CA ALA A 100 1.01 16.35 18.33
C ALA A 100 2.01 17.53 18.39
N GLU A 101 2.61 17.90 17.26
CA GLU A 101 3.65 18.92 17.14
C GLU A 101 3.26 19.97 16.09
N ASP A 102 3.44 21.24 16.42
CA ASP A 102 3.11 22.33 15.50
C ASP A 102 4.13 22.45 14.36
N ASN A 103 3.64 22.81 13.18
CA ASN A 103 4.44 23.21 12.02
C ASN A 103 5.43 22.17 11.46
N ILE A 104 5.20 20.88 11.73
CA ILE A 104 5.96 19.81 11.06
C ILE A 104 5.57 19.74 9.58
N LYS A 105 6.60 19.73 8.72
CA LYS A 105 6.44 19.73 7.26
C LYS A 105 6.96 18.42 6.69
N VAL A 106 6.02 17.63 6.17
CA VAL A 106 6.26 16.33 5.53
C VAL A 106 6.10 16.47 4.03
N LEU A 107 7.16 16.22 3.27
CA LEU A 107 7.18 16.29 1.81
C LEU A 107 7.42 14.91 1.19
N THR A 108 6.66 14.57 0.16
CA THR A 108 6.87 13.35 -0.62
C THR A 108 7.70 13.61 -1.87
N LEU A 109 8.76 12.82 -2.07
CA LEU A 109 9.62 12.88 -3.25
C LEU A 109 9.56 11.57 -4.04
N CYS A 110 8.70 11.51 -5.04
CA CYS A 110 8.49 10.31 -5.84
C CYS A 110 8.59 10.55 -7.36
N GLY A 111 8.83 9.46 -8.10
CA GLY A 111 8.74 9.42 -9.56
C GLY A 111 7.32 9.71 -10.09
N GLY A 112 7.15 9.81 -11.40
CA GLY A 112 5.84 9.93 -12.05
C GLY A 112 5.15 11.31 -11.96
N VAL A 113 5.71 12.25 -11.20
CA VAL A 113 5.28 13.66 -11.15
C VAL A 113 6.39 14.60 -11.63
N ALA A 114 6.03 15.81 -12.07
CA ALA A 114 7.01 16.80 -12.50
C ALA A 114 8.00 17.17 -11.38
N PHE A 115 9.25 17.40 -11.75
CA PHE A 115 10.34 17.69 -10.80
C PHE A 115 10.25 19.11 -10.21
N GLY A 116 9.89 20.11 -11.03
CA GLY A 116 9.85 21.53 -10.64
C GLY A 116 9.02 21.83 -9.38
N PRO A 117 7.78 21.33 -9.24
CA PRO A 117 6.98 21.53 -8.03
C PRO A 117 7.63 20.99 -6.74
N GLN A 118 8.44 19.93 -6.85
CA GLN A 118 9.18 19.39 -5.71
C GLN A 118 10.32 20.32 -5.30
N ILE A 119 11.04 20.91 -6.27
CA ILE A 119 12.06 21.95 -6.00
C ILE A 119 11.43 23.11 -5.23
N GLY A 120 10.35 23.71 -5.76
CA GLY A 120 9.70 24.84 -5.09
C GLY A 120 9.18 24.50 -3.69
N SER A 121 8.81 23.25 -3.45
CA SER A 121 8.43 22.79 -2.10
C SER A 121 9.63 22.67 -1.15
N LEU A 122 10.79 22.26 -1.66
CA LEU A 122 12.06 22.13 -0.92
C LEU A 122 12.71 23.48 -0.62
N GLU A 123 12.52 24.50 -1.47
CA GLU A 123 13.01 25.88 -1.23
C GLU A 123 12.50 26.47 0.10
N HIS A 124 11.32 26.04 0.53
CA HIS A 124 10.71 26.45 1.80
C HIS A 124 11.08 25.50 2.97
N GLY A 125 12.09 24.66 2.81
CA GLY A 125 12.51 23.63 3.77
C GLY A 125 11.49 22.48 3.91
N ALA A 126 11.91 21.35 4.47
CA ALA A 126 11.02 20.27 4.89
C ALA A 126 11.70 19.47 6.01
N HIS A 127 10.96 19.21 7.09
CA HIS A 127 11.50 18.49 8.26
C HIS A 127 11.66 16.99 7.97
N ILE A 128 10.68 16.43 7.27
CA ILE A 128 10.59 15.00 6.97
C ILE A 128 10.41 14.83 5.47
N ILE A 129 11.30 14.04 4.87
CA ILE A 129 11.18 13.60 3.49
C ILE A 129 10.77 12.13 3.47
N VAL A 130 9.75 11.81 2.69
CA VAL A 130 9.34 10.42 2.39
C VAL A 130 9.41 10.23 0.88
N GLY A 131 10.08 9.21 0.36
CA GLY A 131 10.22 9.13 -1.10
C GLY A 131 10.76 7.83 -1.64
N THR A 132 10.81 7.76 -2.97
CA THR A 132 11.39 6.60 -3.68
C THR A 132 12.88 6.82 -3.95
N PRO A 133 13.71 5.75 -3.93
CA PRO A 133 15.17 5.87 -4.06
C PRO A 133 15.60 6.73 -5.26
N GLY A 134 15.13 6.41 -6.47
CA GLY A 134 15.55 7.12 -7.67
C GLY A 134 15.21 8.63 -7.67
N ARG A 135 14.07 9.03 -7.07
CA ARG A 135 13.71 10.47 -7.01
C ARG A 135 14.52 11.21 -5.95
N ILE A 136 14.70 10.60 -4.78
CA ILE A 136 15.53 11.18 -3.70
C ILE A 136 16.96 11.37 -4.21
N GLN A 137 17.55 10.32 -4.80
CA GLN A 137 18.88 10.36 -5.40
C GLN A 137 19.00 11.48 -6.45
N GLN A 138 18.00 11.64 -7.32
CA GLN A 138 17.98 12.73 -8.30
C GLN A 138 17.99 14.13 -7.65
N HIS A 139 17.21 14.33 -6.58
CA HIS A 139 17.18 15.61 -5.86
C HIS A 139 18.52 15.93 -5.18
N LEU A 140 19.18 14.91 -4.61
CA LEU A 140 20.51 15.02 -4.00
C LEU A 140 21.57 15.37 -5.04
N ARG A 141 21.63 14.61 -6.15
CA ARG A 141 22.58 14.85 -7.26
C ARG A 141 22.44 16.27 -7.85
N LYS A 142 21.23 16.83 -7.86
CA LYS A 142 20.96 18.20 -8.34
C LYS A 142 21.15 19.29 -7.27
N GLY A 143 21.50 18.94 -6.03
CA GLY A 143 21.66 19.89 -4.92
C GLY A 143 20.35 20.51 -4.41
N SER A 144 19.20 20.06 -4.90
CA SER A 144 17.88 20.56 -4.48
C SER A 144 17.41 19.99 -3.13
N LEU A 145 17.99 18.88 -2.69
CA LEU A 145 17.82 18.31 -1.35
C LEU A 145 19.19 18.26 -0.68
N ILE A 146 19.24 18.69 0.58
CA ILE A 146 20.45 18.70 1.42
C ILE A 146 20.16 17.91 2.69
N LEU A 147 21.04 16.97 3.05
CA LEU A 147 20.86 16.06 4.19
C LEU A 147 21.78 16.33 5.38
N HIS A 148 22.52 17.45 5.41
CA HIS A 148 23.48 17.72 6.49
C HIS A 148 22.88 17.69 7.91
N GLY A 149 21.59 18.00 8.06
CA GLY A 149 20.87 17.96 9.34
C GLY A 149 20.12 16.65 9.63
N LEU A 150 20.36 15.60 8.84
CA LEU A 150 19.63 14.34 8.96
C LEU A 150 20.05 13.57 10.23
N ASN A 151 19.09 13.35 11.13
CA ASN A 151 19.28 12.61 12.38
C ASN A 151 18.78 11.17 12.28
N THR A 152 17.77 10.91 11.43
CA THR A 152 17.16 9.59 11.30
C THR A 152 16.96 9.20 9.84
N LEU A 153 17.47 8.02 9.48
CA LEU A 153 17.23 7.37 8.19
C LEU A 153 16.38 6.13 8.40
N ILE A 154 15.30 6.00 7.64
CA ILE A 154 14.41 4.83 7.66
C ILE A 154 14.38 4.18 6.27
N LEU A 155 14.59 2.87 6.22
CA LEU A 155 14.40 2.04 5.04
C LEU A 155 13.16 1.16 5.28
N ASP A 156 12.04 1.48 4.65
CA ASP A 156 10.79 0.72 4.78
C ASP A 156 10.59 -0.20 3.58
N GLU A 157 10.20 -1.46 3.85
CA GLU A 157 10.18 -2.55 2.87
C GLU A 157 11.51 -2.67 2.10
N ALA A 158 12.61 -2.75 2.85
CA ALA A 158 13.97 -2.75 2.31
C ALA A 158 14.25 -3.94 1.37
N ASP A 159 13.73 -5.12 1.70
CA ASP A 159 13.74 -6.30 0.82
C ASP A 159 13.22 -5.98 -0.58
N ARG A 160 12.04 -5.35 -0.66
CA ARG A 160 11.43 -4.96 -1.94
C ARG A 160 12.26 -3.96 -2.71
N MET A 161 12.93 -3.03 -2.03
CA MET A 161 13.81 -2.08 -2.71
C MET A 161 14.98 -2.80 -3.38
N LEU A 162 15.53 -3.84 -2.75
CA LEU A 162 16.60 -4.64 -3.33
C LEU A 162 16.11 -5.47 -4.52
N ASP A 163 14.93 -6.09 -4.42
CA ASP A 163 14.31 -6.85 -5.51
C ASP A 163 14.03 -5.98 -6.74
N MET A 164 13.85 -4.67 -6.54
CA MET A 164 13.64 -3.69 -7.61
C MET A 164 14.95 -3.10 -8.16
N GLY A 165 16.11 -3.57 -7.67
CA GLY A 165 17.42 -3.11 -8.12
C GLY A 165 17.82 -1.73 -7.59
N PHE A 166 17.24 -1.26 -6.48
CA PHE A 166 17.55 0.06 -5.92
C PHE A 166 18.77 0.11 -5.00
N TYR A 167 19.57 -0.96 -4.93
CA TYR A 167 20.73 -1.03 -4.04
C TYR A 167 21.68 0.16 -4.24
N ASP A 168 22.13 0.41 -5.47
CA ASP A 168 23.07 1.50 -5.79
C ASP A 168 22.47 2.87 -5.48
N SER A 169 21.16 3.04 -5.72
CA SER A 169 20.45 4.27 -5.38
C SER A 169 20.45 4.53 -3.88
N ILE A 170 20.20 3.50 -3.06
CA ILE A 170 20.22 3.59 -1.60
C ILE A 170 21.63 3.91 -1.12
N GLU A 171 22.65 3.24 -1.65
CA GLU A 171 24.05 3.49 -1.31
C GLU A 171 24.46 4.95 -1.55
N GLU A 172 24.13 5.50 -2.72
CA GLU A 172 24.44 6.90 -3.04
C GLU A 172 23.69 7.91 -2.17
N ILE A 173 22.45 7.60 -1.78
CA ILE A 173 21.67 8.44 -0.84
C ILE A 173 22.35 8.45 0.53
N ILE A 174 22.73 7.26 1.03
CA ILE A 174 23.38 7.11 2.33
C ILE A 174 24.74 7.79 2.34
N ALA A 175 25.51 7.72 1.25
CA ALA A 175 26.80 8.40 1.12
C ALA A 175 26.71 9.93 1.24
N GLN A 176 25.55 10.52 0.93
CA GLN A 176 25.30 11.96 1.08
C GLN A 176 24.64 12.32 2.43
N SER A 177 24.36 11.33 3.27
CA SER A 177 23.82 11.53 4.61
C SER A 177 24.94 11.60 5.65
N PRO A 178 24.72 12.25 6.81
CA PRO A 178 25.70 12.30 7.89
C PRO A 178 26.03 10.89 8.39
N GLU A 179 27.29 10.66 8.77
CA GLU A 179 27.71 9.39 9.36
C GLU A 179 27.01 9.14 10.70
N ARG A 180 26.89 10.18 11.54
CA ARG A 180 26.20 10.12 12.82
C ARG A 180 24.71 10.39 12.64
N ARG A 181 23.96 9.32 12.38
CA ARG A 181 22.50 9.28 12.35
C ARG A 181 22.03 7.95 12.93
N GLN A 182 20.77 7.89 13.37
CA GLN A 182 20.09 6.63 13.65
C GLN A 182 19.58 6.03 12.33
N THR A 183 19.82 4.74 12.10
CA THR A 183 19.29 4.01 10.95
C THR A 183 18.31 2.93 11.39
N LEU A 184 17.10 2.96 10.84
CA LEU A 184 16.04 1.99 11.08
C LEU A 184 15.73 1.23 9.79
N LEU A 185 15.83 -0.10 9.82
CA LEU A 185 15.56 -0.96 8.68
C LEU A 185 14.35 -1.84 8.96
N PHE A 186 13.32 -1.71 8.14
CA PHE A 186 12.10 -2.50 8.21
C PHE A 186 11.97 -3.39 6.98
N SER A 187 11.80 -4.68 7.20
CA SER A 187 11.76 -5.68 6.12
C SER A 187 10.82 -6.83 6.49
N ALA A 188 10.22 -7.50 5.52
CA ALA A 188 9.47 -8.73 5.77
C ALA A 188 10.40 -9.95 5.78
N THR A 189 11.33 -9.99 4.83
CA THR A 189 12.35 -11.03 4.70
C THR A 189 13.73 -10.52 5.10
N TYR A 190 14.70 -11.42 5.29
CA TYR A 190 16.07 -11.06 5.65
C TYR A 190 17.12 -11.79 4.77
N PRO A 191 17.07 -11.59 3.43
CA PRO A 191 17.98 -12.21 2.49
C PRO A 191 19.41 -11.64 2.61
N THR A 192 20.36 -12.26 1.90
CA THR A 192 21.78 -11.86 1.90
C THR A 192 21.98 -10.38 1.56
N GLY A 193 21.22 -9.83 0.61
CA GLY A 193 21.30 -8.41 0.27
C GLY A 193 20.98 -7.49 1.44
N ILE A 194 19.98 -7.84 2.26
CA ILE A 194 19.63 -7.06 3.45
C ILE A 194 20.71 -7.18 4.53
N LYS A 195 21.31 -8.37 4.69
CA LYS A 195 22.46 -8.56 5.60
C LYS A 195 23.64 -7.67 5.20
N GLN A 196 23.95 -7.61 3.90
CA GLN A 196 25.02 -6.76 3.37
C GLN A 196 24.73 -5.28 3.59
N LEU A 197 23.50 -4.85 3.29
CA LEU A 197 23.06 -3.47 3.49
C LEU A 197 23.17 -3.07 4.97
N ALA A 198 22.65 -3.91 5.89
CA ALA A 198 22.72 -3.65 7.31
C ALA A 198 24.17 -3.58 7.82
N ALA A 199 25.02 -4.53 7.43
CA ALA A 199 26.42 -4.57 7.84
C ALA A 199 27.21 -3.34 7.35
N LYS A 200 26.86 -2.81 6.18
CA LYS A 200 27.55 -1.67 5.57
C LYS A 200 27.12 -0.32 6.15
N PHE A 201 25.83 -0.16 6.48
CA PHE A 201 25.26 1.16 6.76
C PHE A 201 24.70 1.37 8.18
N MET A 202 24.64 0.33 9.02
CA MET A 202 24.10 0.40 10.37
C MET A 202 25.18 0.18 11.44
N ARG A 203 24.94 0.69 12.65
CA ARG A 203 25.86 0.65 13.79
C ARG A 203 25.27 -0.15 14.94
N ASN A 204 25.77 -1.38 15.12
CA ASN A 204 25.32 -2.31 16.16
C ASN A 204 23.78 -2.39 16.28
N PRO A 205 23.06 -2.70 15.18
CA PRO A 205 21.60 -2.65 15.17
C PRO A 205 21.00 -3.70 16.09
N GLN A 206 19.99 -3.31 16.87
CA GLN A 206 19.15 -4.26 17.58
C GLN A 206 18.25 -4.99 16.59
N ILE A 207 18.09 -6.30 16.76
CA ILE A 207 17.24 -7.10 15.88
C ILE A 207 15.96 -7.44 16.62
N VAL A 208 14.84 -6.95 16.09
CA VAL A 208 13.50 -7.30 16.55
C VAL A 208 12.84 -8.14 15.48
N LYS A 209 12.38 -9.32 15.88
CA LYS A 209 11.59 -10.22 15.04
C LYS A 209 10.22 -10.35 15.66
N ALA A 210 9.21 -9.74 15.03
CA ALA A 210 7.85 -10.12 15.38
C ALA A 210 7.60 -11.46 14.70
N GLU A 211 7.59 -12.53 15.48
CA GLU A 211 7.12 -13.82 15.02
C GLU A 211 5.75 -13.60 14.40
N ALA A 212 5.62 -13.91 13.11
CA ALA A 212 4.32 -14.10 12.53
C ALA A 212 3.74 -15.28 13.30
N PHE A 213 2.80 -15.02 14.22
CA PHE A 213 1.80 -16.01 14.51
C PHE A 213 1.27 -16.43 13.14
N HIS A 214 1.66 -17.63 12.73
CA HIS A 214 1.11 -18.29 11.56
C HIS A 214 -0.32 -18.61 11.97
N ASP A 215 -1.19 -17.62 11.88
CA ASP A 215 -2.58 -17.88 11.55
C ASP A 215 -2.61 -18.25 10.06
N ASP A 216 -1.92 -19.34 9.70
CA ASP A 216 -2.18 -20.08 8.46
C ASP A 216 -3.63 -20.59 8.42
N THR A 217 -4.37 -20.46 9.53
CA THR A 217 -5.80 -20.70 9.66
C THR A 217 -6.67 -19.67 8.96
N GLN A 218 -6.17 -18.47 8.65
CA GLN A 218 -7.00 -17.39 8.10
C GLN A 218 -7.09 -17.40 6.56
N ILE A 219 -6.09 -17.98 5.86
CA ILE A 219 -6.07 -18.02 4.40
C ILE A 219 -6.23 -19.45 3.91
N GLU A 220 -7.38 -19.74 3.29
CA GLU A 220 -7.58 -20.98 2.56
C GLU A 220 -6.81 -20.93 1.24
N GLN A 221 -5.75 -21.74 1.11
CA GLN A 221 -4.98 -21.86 -0.12
C GLN A 221 -5.42 -23.09 -0.91
N ARG A 222 -5.76 -22.91 -2.19
CA ARG A 222 -6.13 -23.98 -3.13
C ARG A 222 -5.28 -23.93 -4.40
N PHE A 223 -4.87 -25.10 -4.88
CA PHE A 223 -4.09 -25.26 -6.09
C PHE A 223 -4.89 -26.09 -7.10
N TYR A 224 -4.97 -25.61 -8.34
CA TYR A 224 -5.63 -26.30 -9.44
C TYR A 224 -4.60 -26.57 -10.53
N GLU A 225 -4.42 -27.85 -10.88
CA GLU A 225 -3.68 -28.22 -12.07
C GLU A 225 -4.54 -27.91 -13.30
N ILE A 226 -3.94 -27.24 -14.28
CA ILE A 226 -4.61 -26.79 -15.50
C ILE A 226 -3.74 -27.02 -16.73
N SER A 227 -4.38 -27.23 -17.88
CA SER A 227 -3.72 -27.05 -19.17
C SER A 227 -3.42 -25.57 -19.42
N PRO A 228 -2.33 -25.23 -20.14
CA PRO A 228 -2.02 -23.83 -20.44
C PRO A 228 -3.14 -23.08 -21.18
N GLU A 229 -3.87 -23.78 -22.04
CA GLU A 229 -4.94 -23.20 -22.89
C GLU A 229 -6.20 -22.85 -22.09
N GLU A 230 -6.52 -23.60 -21.02
CA GLU A 230 -7.73 -23.35 -20.23
C GLU A 230 -7.53 -22.30 -19.12
N ARG A 231 -6.31 -21.76 -18.95
CA ARG A 231 -5.94 -20.88 -17.83
C ARG A 231 -6.91 -19.71 -17.65
N MET A 232 -7.27 -19.03 -18.74
CA MET A 232 -8.15 -17.87 -18.70
C MET A 232 -9.59 -18.26 -18.33
N ASP A 233 -10.06 -19.39 -18.82
CA ASP A 233 -11.38 -19.93 -18.47
C ASP A 233 -11.41 -20.47 -17.04
N ALA A 234 -10.30 -20.98 -16.52
CA ALA A 234 -10.17 -21.36 -15.12
C ALA A 234 -10.34 -20.15 -14.19
N VAL A 235 -9.78 -18.98 -14.52
CA VAL A 235 -10.02 -17.74 -13.76
C VAL A 235 -11.52 -17.39 -13.73
N VAL A 236 -12.21 -17.52 -14.87
CA VAL A 236 -13.67 -17.26 -14.95
C VAL A 236 -14.45 -18.25 -14.08
N LYS A 237 -14.14 -19.55 -14.15
CA LYS A 237 -14.79 -20.60 -13.33
C LYS A 237 -14.61 -20.32 -11.83
N VAL A 238 -13.39 -19.97 -11.42
CA VAL A 238 -13.05 -19.61 -10.04
C VAL A 238 -13.87 -18.41 -9.56
N LEU A 239 -13.91 -17.32 -10.34
CA LEU A 239 -14.66 -16.12 -10.00
C LEU A 239 -16.17 -16.38 -9.97
N ALA A 240 -16.69 -17.21 -10.87
CA ALA A 240 -18.09 -17.59 -10.90
C ALA A 240 -18.51 -18.47 -9.70
N HIS A 241 -17.60 -19.30 -9.20
CA HIS A 241 -17.85 -20.16 -8.05
C HIS A 241 -17.86 -19.37 -6.73
N HIS A 242 -16.82 -18.57 -6.49
CA HIS A 242 -16.61 -17.88 -5.21
C HIS A 242 -17.26 -16.49 -5.13
N ARG A 243 -17.49 -15.83 -6.27
CA ARG A 243 -18.09 -14.50 -6.39
C ARG A 243 -17.55 -13.45 -5.40
N PRO A 244 -16.22 -13.25 -5.31
CA PRO A 244 -15.64 -12.30 -4.36
C PRO A 244 -16.10 -10.87 -4.66
N ALA A 245 -16.31 -10.06 -3.62
CA ALA A 245 -16.56 -8.63 -3.77
C ALA A 245 -15.28 -7.87 -4.13
N SER A 246 -14.11 -8.37 -3.70
CA SER A 246 -12.79 -7.85 -4.07
C SER A 246 -11.80 -8.96 -4.38
N CYS A 247 -11.18 -8.90 -5.55
CA CYS A 247 -10.21 -9.90 -6.01
C CYS A 247 -9.00 -9.24 -6.68
N VAL A 248 -7.79 -9.73 -6.39
CA VAL A 248 -6.60 -9.41 -7.18
C VAL A 248 -6.13 -10.65 -7.94
N ALA A 249 -5.97 -10.51 -9.25
CA ALA A 249 -5.46 -11.55 -10.14
C ALA A 249 -4.05 -11.20 -10.60
N PHE A 250 -3.05 -12.02 -10.27
CA PHE A 250 -1.65 -11.77 -10.57
C PHE A 250 -1.20 -12.45 -11.87
N CYS A 251 -0.66 -11.66 -12.79
CA CYS A 251 0.00 -12.10 -14.02
C CYS A 251 1.47 -11.66 -14.03
N PHE A 252 2.31 -12.21 -14.89
CA PHE A 252 3.71 -11.76 -14.96
C PHE A 252 3.92 -10.52 -15.82
N THR A 253 3.25 -10.44 -16.96
CA THR A 253 3.50 -9.40 -17.96
C THR A 253 2.31 -8.47 -18.14
N LYS A 254 2.58 -7.25 -18.61
CA LYS A 254 1.53 -6.28 -18.96
C LYS A 254 0.60 -6.79 -20.07
N GLN A 255 1.12 -7.60 -20.99
CA GLN A 255 0.34 -8.20 -22.07
C GLN A 255 -0.69 -9.17 -21.51
N GLN A 256 -0.25 -10.08 -20.62
CA GLN A 256 -1.16 -11.01 -19.95
C GLN A 256 -2.19 -10.30 -19.07
N VAL A 257 -1.80 -9.19 -18.42
CA VAL A 257 -2.76 -8.36 -17.67
C VAL A 257 -3.87 -7.87 -18.61
N GLN A 258 -3.51 -7.33 -19.78
CA GLN A 258 -4.49 -6.82 -20.74
C GLN A 258 -5.37 -7.96 -21.29
N GLU A 259 -4.77 -9.07 -21.73
CA GLU A 259 -5.49 -10.26 -22.22
C GLU A 259 -6.49 -10.79 -21.18
N THR A 260 -6.10 -10.82 -19.90
CA THR A 260 -6.97 -11.28 -18.81
C THR A 260 -8.13 -10.32 -18.59
N VAL A 261 -7.86 -9.01 -18.61
CA VAL A 261 -8.91 -7.99 -18.47
C VAL A 261 -9.92 -8.08 -19.62
N ASP A 262 -9.45 -8.21 -20.86
CA ASP A 262 -10.29 -8.30 -22.03
C ASP A 262 -11.15 -9.57 -22.01
N HIS A 263 -10.55 -10.71 -21.63
CA HIS A 263 -11.28 -11.97 -21.48
C HIS A 263 -12.36 -11.88 -20.41
N LEU A 264 -12.02 -11.40 -19.21
CA LEU A 264 -12.98 -11.24 -18.11
C LEU A 264 -14.12 -10.27 -18.48
N THR A 265 -13.80 -9.16 -19.13
CA THR A 265 -14.79 -8.16 -19.57
C THR A 265 -15.73 -8.75 -20.64
N SER A 266 -15.22 -9.57 -21.57
CA SER A 266 -16.03 -10.27 -22.57
C SER A 266 -17.03 -11.26 -21.94
N LYS A 267 -16.72 -11.77 -20.75
CA LYS A 267 -17.61 -12.64 -19.95
C LYS A 267 -18.50 -11.84 -18.98
N GLY A 268 -18.50 -10.51 -19.06
CA GLY A 268 -19.32 -9.64 -18.21
C GLY A 268 -18.81 -9.47 -16.77
N ILE A 269 -17.55 -9.82 -16.50
CA ILE A 269 -16.91 -9.60 -15.20
C ILE A 269 -16.22 -8.24 -15.21
N SER A 270 -16.47 -7.42 -14.18
CA SER A 270 -15.81 -6.13 -14.03
C SER A 270 -14.35 -6.29 -13.63
N ALA A 271 -13.44 -6.08 -14.58
CA ALA A 271 -12.00 -6.18 -14.39
C ALA A 271 -11.26 -4.92 -14.84
N VAL A 272 -10.13 -4.62 -14.21
CA VAL A 272 -9.24 -3.52 -14.61
C VAL A 272 -7.78 -3.91 -14.44
N GLY A 273 -6.91 -3.44 -15.34
CA GLY A 273 -5.49 -3.75 -15.36
C GLY A 273 -4.65 -2.76 -14.56
N LEU A 274 -3.59 -3.25 -13.91
CA LEU A 274 -2.58 -2.46 -13.23
C LEU A 274 -1.17 -2.98 -13.56
N HIS A 275 -0.43 -2.22 -14.37
CA HIS A 275 0.92 -2.58 -14.80
C HIS A 275 1.84 -1.34 -14.91
N GLY A 276 3.13 -1.56 -15.20
CA GLY A 276 4.16 -0.52 -15.18
C GLY A 276 4.02 0.59 -16.23
N ASP A 277 3.40 0.31 -17.37
CA ASP A 277 3.20 1.30 -18.44
C ASP A 277 2.08 2.32 -18.18
N LEU A 278 1.27 2.13 -17.13
CA LEU A 278 0.20 3.08 -16.83
C LEU A 278 0.78 4.42 -16.41
N GLU A 279 0.27 5.49 -17.00
CA GLU A 279 0.53 6.82 -16.47
C GLU A 279 0.03 6.93 -15.04
N GLN A 280 0.68 7.80 -14.28
CA GLN A 280 0.42 7.86 -12.86
C GLN A 280 -1.02 8.26 -12.51
N ARG A 281 -1.63 9.11 -13.36
CA ARG A 281 -3.03 9.49 -13.24
C ARG A 281 -3.97 8.30 -13.43
N ASP A 282 -3.68 7.45 -14.40
CA ASP A 282 -4.50 6.29 -14.71
C ASP A 282 -4.33 5.21 -13.64
N ARG A 283 -3.11 5.04 -13.12
CA ARG A 283 -2.84 4.22 -11.93
C ARG A 283 -3.62 4.71 -10.71
N ASP A 284 -3.63 6.00 -10.42
CA ASP A 284 -4.42 6.58 -9.33
C ASP A 284 -5.93 6.32 -9.51
N GLN A 285 -6.44 6.41 -10.74
CA GLN A 285 -7.82 6.09 -11.10
C GLN A 285 -8.16 4.62 -10.82
N VAL A 286 -7.33 3.69 -11.32
CA VAL A 286 -7.51 2.24 -11.13
C VAL A 286 -7.54 1.88 -9.64
N LEU A 287 -6.61 2.42 -8.86
CA LEU A 287 -6.54 2.18 -7.42
C LEU A 287 -7.72 2.78 -6.66
N ALA A 288 -8.17 3.97 -7.07
CA ALA A 288 -9.38 4.56 -6.49
C ALA A 288 -10.62 3.72 -6.79
N MET A 289 -10.81 3.26 -8.03
CA MET A 289 -11.93 2.39 -8.41
C MET A 289 -11.93 1.09 -7.60
N PHE A 290 -10.77 0.47 -7.44
CA PHE A 290 -10.64 -0.78 -6.69
C PHE A 290 -10.89 -0.58 -5.19
N ALA A 291 -10.27 0.44 -4.57
CA ALA A 291 -10.50 0.78 -3.17
C ALA A 291 -11.96 1.18 -2.88
N ASN A 292 -12.65 1.72 -3.87
CA ASN A 292 -14.07 2.08 -3.82
C ASN A 292 -15.01 0.88 -4.05
N ARG A 293 -14.48 -0.34 -4.24
CA ARG A 293 -15.25 -1.54 -4.63
C ARG A 293 -16.12 -1.31 -5.88
N SER A 294 -15.61 -0.50 -6.80
CA SER A 294 -16.24 -0.18 -8.10
C SER A 294 -15.68 -1.01 -9.26
N THR A 295 -14.76 -1.93 -8.95
CA THR A 295 -14.29 -3.01 -9.83
C THR A 295 -14.17 -4.27 -9.00
N SER A 296 -14.59 -5.41 -9.54
CA SER A 296 -14.55 -6.70 -8.82
C SER A 296 -13.16 -7.33 -8.86
N VAL A 297 -12.47 -7.23 -10.01
CA VAL A 297 -11.16 -7.86 -10.23
C VAL A 297 -10.11 -6.85 -10.64
N LEU A 298 -9.06 -6.71 -9.85
CA LEU A 298 -7.85 -5.98 -10.22
C LEU A 298 -6.83 -6.98 -10.77
N VAL A 299 -6.57 -6.93 -12.07
CA VAL A 299 -5.53 -7.75 -12.71
C VAL A 299 -4.22 -6.98 -12.68
N ALA A 300 -3.16 -7.55 -12.11
CA ALA A 300 -1.92 -6.81 -11.89
C ALA A 300 -0.66 -7.63 -12.10
N THR A 301 0.44 -6.95 -12.43
CA THR A 301 1.78 -7.55 -12.32
C THR A 301 2.32 -7.42 -10.90
N ASP A 302 3.27 -8.28 -10.51
CA ASP A 302 3.93 -8.20 -9.19
C ASP A 302 4.47 -6.80 -8.91
N VAL A 303 5.19 -6.23 -9.89
CA VAL A 303 5.82 -4.91 -9.74
C VAL A 303 4.76 -3.84 -9.50
N ALA A 304 3.66 -3.90 -10.25
CA ALA A 304 2.62 -2.89 -10.16
C ALA A 304 1.74 -3.05 -8.93
N ALA A 305 1.62 -4.27 -8.38
CA ALA A 305 0.85 -4.58 -7.19
C ALA A 305 1.64 -4.51 -5.87
N ARG A 306 2.96 -4.34 -5.93
CA ARG A 306 3.79 -4.03 -4.75
C ARG A 306 3.37 -2.69 -4.15
N GLY A 307 3.37 -2.60 -2.82
CA GLY A 307 2.98 -1.37 -2.12
C GLY A 307 1.49 -1.03 -2.16
N LEU A 308 0.65 -1.89 -2.77
CA LEU A 308 -0.80 -1.74 -2.65
C LEU A 308 -1.24 -2.07 -1.23
N ASP A 309 -1.47 -1.03 -0.44
CA ASP A 309 -2.25 -1.14 0.79
C ASP A 309 -3.73 -0.96 0.43
N ILE A 310 -4.28 -2.12 0.09
CA ILE A 310 -5.69 -2.38 -0.10
C ILE A 310 -6.13 -3.08 1.19
N ASP A 311 -7.34 -2.74 1.64
CA ASP A 311 -8.07 -3.46 2.70
C ASP A 311 -8.06 -4.98 2.42
N ALA A 312 -8.30 -5.79 3.45
CA ALA A 312 -8.31 -7.25 3.32
C ALA A 312 -9.14 -7.69 2.10
N LEU A 313 -8.47 -8.33 1.13
CA LEU A 313 -9.14 -8.85 -0.06
C LEU A 313 -9.93 -10.09 0.30
N ASP A 314 -11.06 -10.31 -0.37
CA ASP A 314 -11.80 -11.57 -0.23
C ASP A 314 -11.02 -12.70 -0.91
N MET A 315 -10.40 -12.40 -2.06
CA MET A 315 -9.71 -13.39 -2.89
C MET A 315 -8.42 -12.88 -3.52
N VAL A 316 -7.44 -13.77 -3.63
CA VAL A 316 -6.27 -13.63 -4.50
C VAL A 316 -6.25 -14.77 -5.50
N ILE A 317 -6.01 -14.47 -6.77
CA ILE A 317 -5.80 -15.46 -7.83
C ILE A 317 -4.38 -15.30 -8.36
N ASN A 318 -3.54 -16.32 -8.21
CA ASN A 318 -2.31 -16.45 -8.98
C ASN A 318 -2.71 -17.03 -10.34
N VAL A 319 -2.97 -16.15 -11.31
CA VAL A 319 -3.27 -16.57 -12.69
C VAL A 319 -2.09 -17.35 -13.24
N GLU A 320 -0.87 -16.91 -12.91
CA GLU A 320 0.37 -17.68 -13.05
C GLU A 320 1.03 -17.87 -11.69
N LEU A 321 1.57 -19.06 -11.44
CA LEU A 321 2.21 -19.37 -10.17
C LEU A 321 3.50 -18.58 -10.02
N ALA A 322 3.64 -17.84 -8.92
CA ALA A 322 4.75 -16.91 -8.67
C ALA A 322 6.12 -17.55 -8.97
N ARG A 323 7.06 -16.75 -9.50
CA ARG A 323 8.40 -17.21 -9.91
C ARG A 323 9.20 -17.82 -8.75
N ASP A 324 8.96 -17.31 -7.55
CA ASP A 324 9.70 -17.64 -6.33
C ASP A 324 8.70 -17.78 -5.17
N SER A 325 9.00 -18.64 -4.21
CA SER A 325 8.10 -18.95 -3.09
C SER A 325 7.91 -17.77 -2.12
N GLU A 326 8.89 -16.87 -2.01
CA GLU A 326 8.75 -15.63 -1.22
C GLU A 326 7.73 -14.66 -1.86
N ILE A 327 7.74 -14.53 -3.19
CA ILE A 327 6.77 -13.72 -3.92
C ILE A 327 5.37 -14.31 -3.75
N HIS A 328 5.23 -15.64 -3.80
CA HIS A 328 3.95 -16.31 -3.55
C HIS A 328 3.34 -15.92 -2.19
N ILE A 329 4.13 -15.96 -1.12
CA ILE A 329 3.68 -15.54 0.23
C ILE A 329 3.22 -14.08 0.21
N HIS A 330 3.91 -13.19 -0.51
CA HIS A 330 3.53 -11.78 -0.62
C HIS A 330 2.24 -11.54 -1.40
N ARG A 331 1.96 -12.37 -2.43
CA ARG A 331 0.70 -12.32 -3.18
C ARG A 331 -0.45 -12.82 -2.33
N VAL A 332 -0.30 -14.00 -1.73
CA VAL A 332 -1.33 -14.64 -0.89
C VAL A 332 -1.63 -13.82 0.36
N GLY A 333 -0.63 -13.20 0.98
CA GLY A 333 -0.79 -12.30 2.13
C GLY A 333 -1.52 -10.97 1.83
N ARG A 334 -2.14 -10.82 0.65
CA ARG A 334 -3.07 -9.72 0.34
C ARG A 334 -4.51 -10.01 0.78
N THR A 335 -4.84 -11.28 0.99
CA THR A 335 -6.10 -11.72 1.62
C THR A 335 -5.84 -12.17 3.07
N GLY A 336 -6.90 -12.44 3.83
CA GLY A 336 -6.81 -12.91 5.23
C GLY A 336 -6.09 -11.95 6.17
N ARG A 337 -6.38 -10.65 6.09
CA ARG A 337 -5.79 -9.61 6.96
C ARG A 337 -6.78 -9.21 8.07
N ALA A 338 -6.23 -8.71 9.18
CA ALA A 338 -7.00 -8.16 10.30
C ALA A 338 -8.03 -9.12 10.93
N GLY A 339 -7.80 -10.44 10.86
CA GLY A 339 -8.70 -11.45 11.43
C GLY A 339 -9.79 -11.96 10.48
N GLU A 340 -9.89 -11.37 9.28
CA GLU A 340 -10.82 -11.84 8.24
C GLU A 340 -10.33 -13.13 7.60
N LYS A 341 -11.26 -13.97 7.15
CA LYS A 341 -10.93 -15.14 6.32
C LYS A 341 -10.69 -14.71 4.88
N GLY A 342 -9.75 -15.38 4.24
CA GLY A 342 -9.35 -15.12 2.87
C GLY A 342 -9.21 -16.40 2.06
N ILE A 343 -9.36 -16.30 0.74
CA ILE A 343 -9.05 -17.42 -0.16
C ILE A 343 -7.98 -17.03 -1.17
N ALA A 344 -7.00 -17.91 -1.36
CA ALA A 344 -5.97 -17.76 -2.37
C ALA A 344 -5.95 -18.97 -3.30
N ILE A 345 -6.13 -18.70 -4.58
CA ILE A 345 -6.23 -19.71 -5.61
C ILE A 345 -5.01 -19.62 -6.52
N SER A 346 -4.38 -20.76 -6.77
CA SER A 346 -3.21 -20.86 -7.64
C SER A 346 -3.48 -21.80 -8.80
N LEU A 347 -3.37 -21.26 -10.02
CA LEU A 347 -3.46 -22.05 -11.23
C LEU A 347 -2.07 -22.52 -11.63
N VAL A 348 -1.88 -23.84 -11.77
CA VAL A 348 -0.58 -24.45 -12.00
C VAL A 348 -0.60 -25.23 -13.31
N ALA A 349 0.15 -24.75 -14.31
CA ALA A 349 0.43 -25.54 -15.51
C ALA A 349 1.59 -26.53 -15.27
N PRO A 350 1.72 -27.60 -16.08
CA PRO A 350 2.77 -28.60 -15.91
C PRO A 350 4.20 -28.02 -15.85
N SER A 351 4.48 -26.96 -16.63
CA SER A 351 5.78 -26.28 -16.62
C SER A 351 6.12 -25.56 -15.29
N GLU A 352 5.11 -25.33 -14.44
CA GLU A 352 5.21 -24.60 -13.19
C GLU A 352 5.32 -25.51 -11.96
N ALA A 353 5.28 -26.84 -12.15
CA ALA A 353 5.30 -27.83 -11.06
C ALA A 353 6.50 -27.68 -10.11
N HIS A 354 7.68 -27.34 -10.64
CA HIS A 354 8.88 -27.08 -9.83
C HIS A 354 8.70 -25.91 -8.86
N ARG A 355 7.92 -24.88 -9.25
CA ARG A 355 7.63 -23.73 -8.38
C ARG A 355 6.64 -24.10 -7.29
N ALA A 356 5.67 -24.95 -7.60
CA ALA A 356 4.74 -25.49 -6.61
C ALA A 356 5.50 -26.28 -5.53
N GLN A 357 6.43 -27.14 -5.93
CA GLN A 357 7.32 -27.86 -5.00
C GLN A 357 8.15 -26.90 -4.13
N ALA A 358 8.67 -25.82 -4.69
CA ALA A 358 9.42 -24.82 -3.93
C ALA A 358 8.56 -24.08 -2.89
N ILE A 359 7.27 -23.85 -3.20
CA ILE A 359 6.30 -23.28 -2.25
C ILE A 359 6.00 -24.28 -1.13
N GLU A 360 5.74 -25.54 -1.46
CA GLU A 360 5.49 -26.62 -0.50
C GLU A 360 6.65 -26.78 0.49
N LEU A 361 7.89 -26.77 -0.03
CA LEU A 361 9.11 -26.85 0.79
C LEU A 361 9.26 -25.66 1.74
N LEU A 362 8.94 -24.44 1.29
CA LEU A 362 9.02 -23.24 2.12
C LEU A 362 7.93 -23.22 3.20
N GLN A 363 6.71 -23.63 2.84
CA GLN A 363 5.57 -23.70 3.76
C GLN A 363 5.69 -24.88 4.74
N LYS A 364 6.52 -25.89 4.43
CA LYS A 364 6.68 -27.12 5.22
C LYS A 364 5.35 -27.86 5.45
N SER A 365 4.42 -27.71 4.52
CA SER A 365 3.07 -28.28 4.55
C SER A 365 2.67 -28.66 3.13
N PRO A 366 1.97 -29.80 2.93
CA PRO A 366 1.55 -30.23 1.61
C PRO A 366 0.58 -29.23 0.97
N LEU A 367 0.67 -29.07 -0.35
CA LEU A 367 -0.26 -28.20 -1.08
C LEU A 367 -1.66 -28.83 -1.13
N SER A 368 -2.70 -28.00 -0.93
CA SER A 368 -4.09 -28.44 -1.09
C SER A 368 -4.51 -28.38 -2.56
N TRP A 369 -4.35 -29.51 -3.25
CA TRP A 369 -4.80 -29.69 -4.63
C TRP A 369 -6.29 -29.97 -4.71
N ASP A 370 -6.95 -29.39 -5.71
CA ASP A 370 -8.36 -29.64 -6.04
C ASP A 370 -8.54 -29.67 -7.56
N GLN A 371 -9.68 -30.19 -8.02
CA GLN A 371 -10.01 -30.30 -9.43
C GLN A 371 -10.90 -29.14 -9.88
N LEU A 372 -10.56 -28.54 -11.02
CA LEU A 372 -11.31 -27.40 -11.57
C LEU A 372 -12.78 -27.76 -11.84
N ASP A 373 -13.07 -29.02 -12.16
CA ASP A 373 -14.42 -29.53 -12.42
C ASP A 373 -15.32 -29.58 -11.17
N ASN A 374 -14.73 -29.53 -9.97
CA ASN A 374 -15.49 -29.42 -8.73
C ASN A 374 -16.08 -28.02 -8.54
N LEU A 375 -15.57 -27.01 -9.26
CA LEU A 375 -16.07 -25.64 -9.20
C LEU A 375 -17.44 -25.55 -9.87
N LYS A 376 -18.46 -25.34 -9.04
CA LYS A 376 -19.83 -25.12 -9.52
C LYS A 376 -20.03 -23.64 -9.84
N SER A 377 -20.40 -23.33 -11.08
CA SER A 377 -20.88 -21.99 -11.42
C SER A 377 -22.18 -21.75 -10.65
N GLN A 378 -22.14 -20.81 -9.69
CA GLN A 378 -23.36 -20.34 -9.07
C GLN A 378 -24.06 -19.46 -10.12
N GLY A 379 -24.99 -20.05 -10.87
CA GLY A 379 -25.78 -19.33 -11.87
C GLY A 379 -26.31 -18.01 -11.29
N GLY A 380 -26.21 -16.93 -12.06
CA GLY A 380 -26.59 -15.60 -11.55
C GLY A 380 -26.18 -14.46 -12.48
N ALA A 381 -26.61 -13.25 -12.12
CA ALA A 381 -26.28 -12.01 -12.81
C ALA A 381 -24.74 -11.81 -12.97
N PRO A 382 -24.28 -10.98 -13.91
CA PRO A 382 -22.85 -10.73 -14.10
C PRO A 382 -22.18 -10.28 -12.79
N LEU A 383 -20.91 -10.62 -12.58
CA LEU A 383 -20.15 -10.23 -11.38
C LEU A 383 -19.86 -8.72 -11.46
N LEU A 384 -20.83 -7.95 -10.99
CA LEU A 384 -20.85 -6.50 -11.02
C LEU A 384 -20.56 -5.95 -9.62
N PRO A 385 -19.68 -4.94 -9.50
CA PRO A 385 -19.45 -4.25 -8.24
C PRO A 385 -20.72 -3.56 -7.73
N VAL A 386 -20.86 -3.53 -6.40
CA VAL A 386 -21.97 -2.88 -5.68
C VAL A 386 -21.90 -1.36 -5.81
N MET A 387 -20.67 -0.83 -5.91
CA MET A 387 -20.41 0.60 -6.04
C MET A 387 -20.09 0.98 -7.49
N SER A 388 -20.25 2.26 -7.80
CA SER A 388 -19.74 2.91 -9.00
C SER A 388 -18.93 4.13 -8.58
N THR A 389 -17.80 4.37 -9.24
CA THR A 389 -16.94 5.52 -8.93
C THR A 389 -17.20 6.65 -9.90
N LEU A 390 -17.42 7.85 -9.36
CA LEU A 390 -17.44 9.08 -10.13
C LEU A 390 -16.08 9.77 -9.98
N VAL A 391 -15.56 10.29 -11.09
CA VAL A 391 -14.37 11.15 -11.09
C VAL A 391 -14.77 12.61 -11.29
N ILE A 392 -14.20 13.46 -10.46
CA ILE A 392 -14.39 14.91 -10.44
C ILE A 392 -13.06 15.54 -10.87
N GLY A 393 -13.12 16.43 -11.86
CA GLY A 393 -11.96 17.13 -12.41
C GLY A 393 -11.36 18.22 -11.50
N ALA A 394 -11.32 18.01 -10.19
CA ALA A 394 -10.67 18.90 -9.23
C ALA A 394 -10.14 18.11 -8.02
N GLY A 395 -9.04 18.59 -7.43
CA GLY A 395 -8.35 17.90 -6.35
C GLY A 395 -7.85 18.81 -5.23
N ARG A 396 -6.78 18.37 -4.54
CA ARG A 396 -6.13 19.12 -3.45
C ARG A 396 -5.65 20.49 -3.88
N LYS A 397 -5.12 20.62 -5.11
CA LYS A 397 -4.63 21.91 -5.63
C LYS A 397 -5.77 22.89 -5.87
N ASP A 398 -6.96 22.39 -6.15
CA ASP A 398 -8.21 23.17 -6.20
C ASP A 398 -8.81 23.43 -4.82
N LYS A 399 -8.12 23.03 -3.75
CA LYS A 399 -8.57 23.12 -2.35
C LYS A 399 -9.90 22.38 -2.11
N VAL A 400 -10.18 21.31 -2.86
CA VAL A 400 -11.33 20.44 -2.65
C VAL A 400 -11.02 19.47 -1.51
N ARG A 401 -11.97 19.31 -0.59
CA ARG A 401 -11.91 18.39 0.55
C ARG A 401 -13.03 17.34 0.44
N PRO A 402 -12.90 16.17 1.10
CA PRO A 402 -13.95 15.15 1.09
C PRO A 402 -15.33 15.69 1.51
N GLY A 403 -15.36 16.54 2.54
CA GLY A 403 -16.60 17.16 3.02
C GLY A 403 -17.30 18.06 1.99
N ASP A 404 -16.55 18.68 1.06
CA ASP A 404 -17.14 19.50 0.01
C ASP A 404 -17.93 18.65 -0.99
N ILE A 405 -17.41 17.45 -1.32
CA ILE A 405 -18.03 16.51 -2.25
C ILE A 405 -19.21 15.82 -1.58
N LEU A 406 -19.04 15.39 -0.32
CA LEU A 406 -20.11 14.80 0.47
C LEU A 406 -21.28 15.77 0.60
N GLY A 407 -21.03 17.02 0.99
CA GLY A 407 -22.07 18.04 1.10
C GLY A 407 -22.80 18.33 -0.22
N ALA A 408 -22.09 18.30 -1.35
CA ALA A 408 -22.71 18.45 -2.67
C ALA A 408 -23.66 17.28 -3.02
N LEU A 409 -23.32 16.06 -2.61
CA LEU A 409 -24.16 14.88 -2.83
C LEU A 409 -25.35 14.82 -1.85
N THR A 410 -25.13 15.16 -0.59
CA THR A 410 -26.07 14.92 0.52
C THR A 410 -26.83 16.16 1.00
N GLY A 411 -26.65 17.34 0.38
CA GLY A 411 -27.40 18.57 0.72
C GLY A 411 -28.92 18.43 0.49
N ASP A 412 -29.69 19.52 0.42
CA ASP A 412 -31.16 19.47 0.40
C ASP A 412 -31.74 18.47 -0.63
N ALA A 413 -32.59 17.56 -0.14
CA ALA A 413 -33.18 16.41 -0.86
C ALA A 413 -32.15 15.52 -1.61
N GLY A 414 -30.90 15.49 -1.13
CA GLY A 414 -29.78 14.80 -1.74
C GLY A 414 -29.74 13.30 -1.49
N ILE A 415 -28.68 12.69 -1.99
CA ILE A 415 -28.42 11.26 -1.82
C ILE A 415 -28.16 10.98 -0.33
N PRO A 416 -28.76 9.93 0.26
CA PRO A 416 -28.43 9.52 1.62
C PRO A 416 -26.93 9.26 1.78
N GLY A 417 -26.31 9.80 2.83
CA GLY A 417 -24.88 9.65 3.06
C GLY A 417 -24.41 8.19 3.16
N ALA A 418 -25.30 7.27 3.57
CA ALA A 418 -25.02 5.83 3.62
C ALA A 418 -24.77 5.21 2.24
N GLN A 419 -25.31 5.81 1.17
CA GLN A 419 -25.11 5.37 -0.22
C GLN A 419 -23.88 6.00 -0.87
N VAL A 420 -23.16 6.87 -0.13
CA VAL A 420 -21.89 7.48 -0.54
C VAL A 420 -20.76 6.74 0.17
N GLY A 421 -19.89 6.10 -0.60
CA GLY A 421 -18.73 5.40 -0.07
C GLY A 421 -17.51 6.31 0.07
N LYS A 422 -16.33 5.69 -0.07
CA LYS A 422 -15.04 6.36 0.12
C LYS A 422 -14.84 7.50 -0.88
N ILE A 423 -14.31 8.62 -0.38
CA ILE A 423 -13.91 9.79 -1.17
C ILE A 423 -12.39 9.91 -1.13
N ALA A 424 -11.74 9.74 -2.28
CA ALA A 424 -10.30 9.88 -2.44
C ALA A 424 -9.97 11.19 -3.15
N ILE A 425 -9.15 12.04 -2.53
CA ILE A 425 -8.69 13.31 -3.13
C ILE A 425 -7.22 13.17 -3.54
N PHE A 426 -6.96 13.33 -4.83
CA PHE A 426 -5.64 13.46 -5.42
C PHE A 426 -5.35 14.92 -5.75
N ASP A 427 -4.19 15.22 -6.33
CA ASP A 427 -3.77 16.61 -6.53
C ASP A 427 -4.69 17.37 -7.50
N PHE A 428 -5.13 16.70 -8.57
CA PHE A 428 -5.91 17.30 -9.66
C PHE A 428 -7.29 16.68 -9.85
N GLN A 429 -7.57 15.56 -9.20
CA GLN A 429 -8.82 14.82 -9.35
C GLN A 429 -9.30 14.30 -8.00
N ALA A 430 -10.59 14.09 -7.88
CA ALA A 430 -11.22 13.43 -6.76
C ALA A 430 -12.09 12.29 -7.27
N TYR A 431 -12.18 11.22 -6.49
CA TYR A 431 -12.99 10.05 -6.79
C TYR A 431 -13.95 9.82 -5.63
N VAL A 432 -15.23 9.59 -5.94
CA VAL A 432 -16.25 9.28 -4.95
C VAL A 432 -16.99 8.01 -5.37
N ALA A 433 -17.06 7.04 -4.46
CA ALA A 433 -17.89 5.87 -4.63
C ALA A 433 -19.35 6.21 -4.29
N VAL A 434 -20.29 5.71 -5.09
CA VAL A 434 -21.72 5.71 -4.75
C VAL A 434 -22.33 4.35 -5.08
N GLU A 435 -23.43 3.97 -4.43
CA GLU A 435 -24.15 2.76 -4.79
C GLU A 435 -24.54 2.76 -6.27
N ARG A 436 -24.36 1.62 -6.95
CA ARG A 436 -24.51 1.55 -8.41
C ARG A 436 -25.89 1.97 -8.90
N GLY A 437 -26.94 1.69 -8.13
CA GLY A 437 -28.32 2.05 -8.47
C GLY A 437 -28.57 3.56 -8.57
N ILE A 438 -27.80 4.37 -7.83
CA ILE A 438 -27.95 5.83 -7.79
C ILE A 438 -26.86 6.58 -8.58
N ALA A 439 -25.95 5.88 -9.23
CA ALA A 439 -24.77 6.49 -9.87
C ALA A 439 -25.16 7.58 -10.90
N LYS A 440 -26.20 7.35 -11.70
CA LYS A 440 -26.71 8.33 -12.67
C LYS A 440 -27.29 9.58 -11.99
N GLN A 441 -28.03 9.39 -10.89
CA GLN A 441 -28.59 10.49 -10.10
C GLN A 441 -27.47 11.31 -9.45
N ALA A 442 -26.45 10.64 -8.89
CA ALA A 442 -25.27 11.28 -8.31
C ALA A 442 -24.52 12.11 -9.36
N LEU A 443 -24.32 11.54 -10.55
CA LEU A 443 -23.65 12.21 -11.65
C LEU A 443 -24.40 13.49 -12.07
N GLN A 444 -25.70 13.39 -12.27
CA GLN A 444 -26.53 14.52 -12.66
C GLN A 444 -26.48 15.62 -11.59
N ARG A 445 -26.66 15.25 -10.32
CA ARG A 445 -26.60 16.20 -9.20
C ARG A 445 -25.27 16.94 -9.12
N LEU A 446 -24.15 16.24 -9.29
CA LEU A 446 -22.83 16.88 -9.23
C LEU A 446 -22.54 17.78 -10.44
N ASN A 447 -23.03 17.43 -11.62
CA ASN A 447 -22.88 18.25 -12.83
C ASN A 447 -23.79 19.49 -12.82
N ASP A 448 -25.02 19.36 -12.31
CA ASP A 448 -25.99 20.47 -12.21
C ASP A 448 -25.69 21.38 -11.00
N GLY A 449 -25.08 20.81 -9.97
CA GLY A 449 -24.77 21.49 -8.72
C GLY A 449 -23.44 22.25 -8.70
N LYS A 450 -23.04 22.65 -7.49
CA LYS A 450 -21.75 23.29 -7.22
C LYS A 450 -21.03 22.56 -6.11
N ILE A 451 -19.75 22.29 -6.32
CA ILE A 451 -18.84 21.82 -5.26
C ILE A 451 -18.00 23.02 -4.85
N LYS A 452 -18.16 23.45 -3.60
CA LYS A 452 -17.48 24.65 -3.07
C LYS A 452 -17.72 25.89 -3.94
N GLY A 453 -18.99 26.10 -4.32
CA GLY A 453 -19.42 27.24 -5.14
C GLY A 453 -18.98 27.22 -6.61
N ARG A 454 -18.32 26.15 -7.08
CA ARG A 454 -17.86 26.01 -8.47
C ARG A 454 -18.54 24.84 -9.17
N SER A 455 -18.85 25.01 -10.45
CA SER A 455 -19.26 23.92 -11.33
C SER A 455 -18.03 23.15 -11.78
N LEU A 456 -18.02 21.83 -11.55
CA LEU A 456 -16.90 20.96 -11.87
C LEU A 456 -17.38 19.85 -12.79
N ARG A 457 -16.53 19.44 -13.74
CA ARG A 457 -16.85 18.34 -14.65
C ARG A 457 -16.78 17.01 -13.90
N VAL A 458 -17.86 16.24 -13.96
CA VAL A 458 -17.95 14.91 -13.35
C VAL A 458 -18.34 13.87 -14.40
N ARG A 459 -17.74 12.67 -14.33
CA ARG A 459 -18.12 11.51 -15.13
C ARG A 459 -18.12 10.23 -14.28
N ILE A 460 -18.94 9.26 -14.67
CA ILE A 460 -18.89 7.90 -14.13
C ILE A 460 -17.74 7.15 -14.82
N LEU A 461 -17.04 6.32 -14.06
CA LEU A 461 -15.99 5.42 -14.55
C LEU A 461 -16.52 4.03 -14.88
#